data_AF-A0A7K9SL90-F1
#
_entry.id   AF-A0A7K9SL90-F1
#
_cell.length_a   1.000
_cell.length_b   1.000
_cell.length_c   1.000
_cell.angle_alpha   90.00
_cell.angle_beta   90.00
_cell.angle_gamma   90.00
#
_symmetry.space_group_name_H-M   'P 1'
#
loop_
_entity.id
_entity.type
_entity.pdbx_description
1 polymer ?
#
loop_
_entity_poly.entity_id
_entity_poly.type
_entity_poly.pdbx_seq_one_letter_code
_entity_poly.pdbx_strand_id
1 'polypeptide(L)'
;MPEIRLSRVVSVSSEDPRFPATNLLSPDSGARWQSAKAGEKQISVVLELPGDKPIHSLHIGNYGSAFVEVLVGAGAGGDFQVLLPTAAFLSPNESRAGAELRRLRLFGPQALVQAGAGKSWDRLRLVCSQPYCQ
;
A
#
# COMPACT_ATOMS: atom_id res chain seq x y z
N MET A 1 16.31 0.19 -12.59
CA MET A 1 15.86 -1.05 -11.93
C MET A 1 14.54 -1.47 -12.55
N PRO A 2 14.30 -2.78 -12.76
CA PRO A 2 13.04 -3.24 -13.36
C PRO A 2 11.87 -3.04 -12.39
N GLU A 3 10.71 -2.69 -12.93
CA GLU A 3 9.47 -2.59 -12.17
C GLU A 3 9.01 -3.99 -11.74
N ILE A 4 8.60 -4.12 -10.48
CA ILE A 4 8.03 -5.34 -9.95
C ILE A 4 6.52 -5.31 -10.22
N ARG A 5 6.07 -6.10 -11.21
CA ARG A 5 4.64 -6.29 -11.46
C ARG A 5 4.01 -7.10 -10.35
N LEU A 6 2.82 -6.72 -9.92
CA LEU A 6 2.03 -7.47 -8.95
C LEU A 6 1.32 -8.63 -9.67
N SER A 7 1.31 -9.82 -9.06
CA SER A 7 0.73 -11.03 -9.64
C SER A 7 -0.77 -11.12 -9.37
N ARG A 8 -1.17 -11.09 -8.08
CA ARG A 8 -2.58 -11.17 -7.67
C ARG A 8 -2.81 -10.57 -6.29
N VAL A 9 -4.07 -10.32 -5.97
CA VAL A 9 -4.53 -10.02 -4.61
C VAL A 9 -4.69 -11.33 -3.84
N VAL A 10 -4.02 -11.46 -2.70
CA VAL A 10 -4.08 -12.64 -1.82
C VAL A 10 -5.22 -12.49 -0.81
N SER A 11 -5.31 -11.32 -0.20
CA SER A 11 -6.37 -11.00 0.74
C SER A 11 -6.62 -9.50 0.78
N VAL A 12 -7.84 -9.12 1.12
CA VAL A 12 -8.25 -7.74 1.29
C VAL A 12 -9.19 -7.66 2.47
N SER A 13 -8.97 -6.69 3.35
CA SER A 13 -9.84 -6.48 4.50
C SER A 13 -11.14 -5.77 4.14
N SER A 14 -11.09 -4.85 3.18
CA SER A 14 -12.22 -4.06 2.72
C SER A 14 -11.98 -3.52 1.32
N GLU A 15 -12.99 -3.61 0.46
CA GLU A 15 -12.95 -3.09 -0.91
C GLU A 15 -14.33 -2.64 -1.43
N ASP A 16 -14.38 -1.52 -2.16
CA ASP A 16 -15.57 -1.10 -2.92
C ASP A 16 -15.72 -1.98 -4.18
N PRO A 17 -16.91 -2.54 -4.48
CA PRO A 17 -17.14 -3.35 -5.67
C PRO A 17 -16.79 -2.66 -7.00
N ARG A 18 -16.85 -1.32 -7.07
CA ARG A 18 -16.47 -0.52 -8.24
C ARG A 18 -14.98 -0.17 -8.25
N PHE A 19 -14.32 -0.22 -7.10
CA PHE A 19 -12.92 0.12 -6.93
C PHE A 19 -12.18 -0.96 -6.11
N PRO A 20 -12.14 -2.21 -6.63
CA PRO A 20 -11.57 -3.36 -5.93
C PRO A 20 -10.05 -3.27 -5.82
N ALA A 21 -9.48 -4.08 -4.91
CA ALA A 21 -8.03 -4.19 -4.74
C ALA A 21 -7.30 -4.70 -5.99
N THR A 22 -7.98 -5.46 -6.86
CA THR A 22 -7.43 -5.97 -8.12
C THR A 22 -7.00 -4.86 -9.08
N ASN A 23 -7.55 -3.66 -8.94
CA ASN A 23 -7.13 -2.48 -9.69
C ASN A 23 -5.66 -2.13 -9.47
N LEU A 24 -5.09 -2.46 -8.31
CA LEU A 24 -3.68 -2.22 -8.00
C LEU A 24 -2.74 -3.04 -8.90
N LEU A 25 -3.20 -4.16 -9.46
CA LEU A 25 -2.39 -5.01 -10.35
C LEU A 25 -2.10 -4.34 -11.70
N SER A 26 -2.86 -3.30 -12.06
CA SER A 26 -2.74 -2.56 -13.33
C SER A 26 -2.52 -1.07 -13.07
N PRO A 27 -1.33 -0.66 -12.60
CA PRO A 27 -1.05 0.72 -12.18
C PRO A 27 -1.22 1.75 -13.33
N ASP A 28 -0.99 1.35 -14.58
CA ASP A 28 -1.11 2.22 -15.75
C ASP A 28 -2.55 2.62 -16.10
N SER A 29 -3.54 1.89 -15.57
CA SER A 29 -4.96 2.13 -15.87
C SER A 29 -5.53 3.38 -15.19
N GLY A 30 -4.82 3.96 -14.22
CA GLY A 30 -5.34 5.01 -13.35
C GLY A 30 -6.47 4.53 -12.42
N ALA A 31 -6.72 3.22 -12.36
CA ALA A 31 -7.67 2.62 -11.45
C ALA A 31 -7.16 2.70 -10.01
N ARG A 32 -8.10 2.60 -9.05
CA ARG A 32 -7.82 2.80 -7.63
C ARG A 32 -8.50 1.75 -6.79
N TRP A 33 -7.98 1.56 -5.59
CA TRP A 33 -8.59 0.76 -4.54
C TRP A 33 -9.17 1.69 -3.47
N GLN A 34 -10.40 1.39 -3.02
CA GLN A 34 -11.09 2.11 -1.94
C GLN A 34 -11.72 1.12 -0.98
N SER A 35 -11.96 1.55 0.27
CA SER A 35 -12.72 0.79 1.25
C SER A 35 -14.17 0.55 0.82
N ALA A 36 -14.78 -0.52 1.30
CA ALA A 36 -16.18 -0.85 1.04
C ALA A 36 -17.14 0.19 1.62
N LYS A 37 -16.79 0.78 2.77
CA LYS A 37 -17.59 1.78 3.47
C LYS A 37 -16.77 3.03 3.75
N ALA A 38 -17.44 4.18 3.76
CA ALA A 38 -16.87 5.43 4.26
C ALA A 38 -16.69 5.35 5.79
N GLY A 39 -15.67 6.03 6.32
CA GLY A 39 -15.39 6.07 7.76
C GLY A 39 -14.57 4.88 8.30
N GLU A 40 -14.15 3.95 7.43
CA GLU A 40 -13.21 2.89 7.82
C GLU A 40 -11.84 3.48 8.17
N LYS A 41 -11.49 3.41 9.46
CA LYS A 41 -10.26 4.03 9.99
C LYS A 41 -9.00 3.40 9.43
N GLN A 42 -9.06 2.13 9.07
CA GLN A 42 -7.92 1.39 8.54
C GLN A 42 -8.40 0.26 7.62
N ILE A 43 -7.73 0.13 6.48
CA ILE A 43 -7.88 -0.98 5.55
C ILE A 43 -6.51 -1.52 5.18
N SER A 44 -6.45 -2.80 4.83
CA SER A 44 -5.26 -3.46 4.34
C SER A 44 -5.55 -4.42 3.19
N VAL A 45 -4.54 -4.59 2.34
CA VAL A 45 -4.51 -5.53 1.22
C VAL A 45 -3.17 -6.26 1.21
N VAL A 46 -3.20 -7.55 0.91
CA VAL A 46 -2.02 -8.38 0.69
C VAL A 46 -1.95 -8.74 -0.78
N LEU A 47 -0.80 -8.47 -1.38
CA LEU A 47 -0.50 -8.66 -2.79
C LEU A 47 0.61 -9.71 -2.93
N GLU A 48 0.48 -10.57 -3.93
CA GLU A 48 1.51 -11.54 -4.34
C GLU A 48 2.39 -10.95 -5.43
N LEU A 49 3.70 -11.10 -5.30
CA LEU A 49 4.68 -10.81 -6.33
C LEU A 49 4.91 -12.08 -7.18
N PRO A 50 5.35 -11.98 -8.45
CA PRO A 50 5.55 -13.11 -9.36
C PRO A 50 6.78 -13.97 -9.02
N GLY A 51 7.15 -14.03 -7.73
CA GLY A 51 8.33 -14.70 -7.19
C GLY A 51 9.05 -13.83 -6.16
N ASP A 52 10.02 -14.42 -5.48
CA ASP A 52 10.85 -13.74 -4.49
C ASP A 52 11.69 -12.65 -5.17
N LYS A 53 11.39 -11.37 -4.86
CA LYS A 53 12.10 -10.22 -5.41
C LYS A 53 12.53 -9.26 -4.31
N PRO A 54 13.75 -8.68 -4.40
CA PRO A 54 14.16 -7.61 -3.51
C PRO A 54 13.45 -6.31 -3.89
N ILE A 55 13.00 -5.54 -2.89
CA ILE A 55 12.32 -4.27 -3.10
C ILE A 55 13.28 -3.12 -2.82
N HIS A 56 13.60 -2.35 -3.86
CA HIS A 56 14.54 -1.23 -3.77
C HIS A 56 13.86 0.12 -3.49
N SER A 57 12.70 0.33 -4.09
CA SER A 57 11.96 1.59 -3.99
C SER A 57 10.46 1.32 -4.11
N LEU A 58 9.66 2.19 -3.50
CA LEU A 58 8.20 2.11 -3.53
C LEU A 58 7.64 3.41 -4.10
N HIS A 59 6.75 3.30 -5.08
CA HIS A 59 5.99 4.43 -5.60
C HIS A 59 4.53 4.22 -5.18
N ILE A 60 4.00 5.15 -4.38
CA ILE A 60 2.67 5.00 -3.77
C ILE A 60 1.83 6.21 -4.15
N GLY A 61 0.77 5.97 -4.92
CA GLY A 61 -0.29 6.94 -5.20
C GLY A 61 -1.35 6.86 -4.13
N ASN A 62 -1.51 7.92 -3.34
CA ASN A 62 -2.57 7.99 -2.36
C ASN A 62 -3.92 8.33 -2.99
N TYR A 63 -4.99 7.92 -2.33
CA TYR A 63 -6.36 8.36 -2.62
C TYR A 63 -7.13 8.56 -1.32
N GLY A 64 -6.68 9.52 -0.50
CA GLY A 64 -7.38 9.91 0.72
C GLY A 64 -6.97 9.21 2.01
N SER A 65 -5.89 8.42 2.03
CA SER A 65 -5.32 7.88 3.27
C SER A 65 -4.45 8.91 3.97
N ALA A 66 -4.53 9.03 5.29
CA ALA A 66 -3.64 9.90 6.05
C ALA A 66 -2.28 9.27 6.24
N PHE A 67 -2.26 7.97 6.50
CA PHE A 67 -1.05 7.20 6.69
C PHE A 67 -1.06 5.95 5.83
N VAL A 68 0.11 5.58 5.32
CA VAL A 68 0.31 4.33 4.59
C VAL A 68 1.54 3.64 5.16
N GLU A 69 1.41 2.35 5.42
CA GLU A 69 2.49 1.47 5.85
C GLU A 69 2.61 0.30 4.86
N VAL A 70 3.84 -0.13 4.61
CA VAL A 70 4.11 -1.29 3.74
C VAL A 70 4.92 -2.32 4.51
N LEU A 71 4.38 -3.53 4.58
CA LEU A 71 5.04 -4.69 5.13
C LEU A 71 5.32 -5.70 4.03
N VAL A 72 6.32 -6.53 4.25
CA VAL A 72 6.76 -7.59 3.34
C VAL A 72 6.78 -8.91 4.05
N GLY A 73 6.44 -9.98 3.35
CA GLY A 73 6.40 -11.33 3.90
C GLY A 73 6.89 -12.34 2.89
N ALA A 74 7.22 -13.53 3.38
CA ALA A 74 7.61 -14.68 2.56
C ALA A 74 6.57 -15.81 2.74
N GLY A 75 6.01 -16.30 1.63
CA GLY A 75 5.11 -17.45 1.60
C GLY A 75 3.71 -17.21 2.16
N ALA A 76 2.93 -18.28 2.30
CA ALA A 76 1.50 -18.24 2.65
C ALA A 76 1.19 -18.07 4.16
N GLY A 77 2.19 -17.83 5.00
CA GLY A 77 2.02 -17.69 6.45
C GLY A 77 3.23 -17.13 7.19
N GLY A 78 4.16 -16.49 6.49
CA GLY A 78 5.35 -15.90 7.10
C GLY A 78 5.04 -14.61 7.86
N ASP A 79 5.86 -14.31 8.86
CA ASP A 79 5.81 -13.06 9.60
C ASP A 79 6.05 -11.86 8.68
N PHE A 80 5.13 -10.90 8.70
CA PHE A 80 5.29 -9.66 7.98
C PHE A 80 6.30 -8.76 8.69
N GLN A 81 7.29 -8.28 7.94
CA GLN A 81 8.30 -7.33 8.39
C GLN A 81 8.01 -5.96 7.79
N VAL A 82 8.23 -4.91 8.58
CA VAL A 82 8.02 -3.53 8.11
C VAL A 82 9.08 -3.20 7.07
N LEU A 83 8.66 -2.84 5.85
CA LEU A 83 9.53 -2.35 4.79
C LEU A 83 9.51 -0.82 4.75
N LEU A 84 8.32 -0.24 4.72
CA LEU A 84 8.10 1.20 4.85
C LEU A 84 7.34 1.45 6.15
N PRO A 85 7.95 2.13 7.15
CA PRO A 85 7.25 2.54 8.35
C PRO A 85 6.05 3.42 7.98
N THR A 86 5.12 3.58 8.91
CA THR A 86 3.95 4.46 8.75
C THR A 86 4.36 5.83 8.19
N ALA A 87 4.03 6.08 6.93
CA ALA A 87 4.36 7.29 6.19
C ALA A 87 3.11 8.18 6.07
N ALA A 88 3.23 9.44 6.47
CA ALA A 88 2.13 10.40 6.36
C ALA A 88 1.95 10.89 4.92
N PHE A 89 0.74 10.81 4.39
CA PHE A 89 0.36 11.36 3.09
C PHE A 89 -0.55 12.57 3.20
N LEU A 90 -1.39 12.65 4.24
CA LEU A 90 -2.25 13.81 4.50
C LEU A 90 -2.10 14.23 5.96
N SER A 91 -2.13 15.54 6.19
CA SER A 91 -2.31 16.12 7.51
C SER A 91 -3.76 15.92 8.01
N PRO A 92 -4.02 16.08 9.31
CA PRO A 92 -5.38 16.02 9.84
C PRO A 92 -6.32 17.06 9.21
N ASN A 93 -5.80 18.25 8.86
CA ASN A 93 -6.58 19.32 8.23
C ASN A 93 -6.94 18.96 6.78
N GLU A 94 -5.97 18.49 6.00
CA GLU A 94 -6.21 18.04 4.62
C GLU A 94 -7.20 16.85 4.58
N SER A 95 -7.05 15.93 5.53
CA SER A 95 -7.93 14.76 5.66
C SER A 95 -9.38 15.14 5.94
N ARG A 96 -9.62 16.10 6.84
CA ARG A 96 -10.97 16.61 7.13
C ARG A 96 -11.55 17.44 6.00
N ALA A 97 -10.71 18.20 5.30
CA ALA A 97 -11.13 19.04 4.19
C ALA A 97 -11.37 18.26 2.88
N GLY A 98 -10.92 17.01 2.80
CA GLY A 98 -10.98 16.23 1.56
C GLY A 98 -10.09 16.78 0.44
N ALA A 99 -9.05 17.55 0.79
CA ALA A 99 -8.15 18.18 -0.17
C ALA A 99 -6.93 17.30 -0.46
N GLU A 100 -6.32 17.47 -1.63
CA GLU A 100 -5.04 16.83 -2.00
C GLU A 100 -5.03 15.29 -1.91
N LEU A 101 -6.18 14.65 -2.12
CA LEU A 101 -6.36 13.20 -1.94
C LEU A 101 -5.39 12.36 -2.81
N ARG A 102 -4.98 12.88 -3.97
CA ARG A 102 -4.18 12.20 -5.01
C ARG A 102 -2.67 12.46 -4.89
N ARG A 103 -2.12 12.39 -3.68
CA ARG A 103 -0.69 12.64 -3.45
C ARG A 103 0.15 11.42 -3.83
N LEU A 104 1.05 11.57 -4.80
CA LEU A 104 2.07 10.57 -5.13
C LEU A 104 3.31 10.80 -4.26
N ARG A 105 3.84 9.74 -3.64
CA ARG A 105 5.13 9.77 -2.96
C ARG A 105 6.03 8.65 -3.46
N LEU A 106 7.31 8.98 -3.66
CA LEU A 106 8.35 8.03 -4.02
C LEU A 106 9.24 7.82 -2.79
N PHE A 107 9.40 6.57 -2.40
CA PHE A 107 10.26 6.15 -1.31
C PHE A 107 11.44 5.40 -1.90
N GLY A 108 12.60 6.05 -1.90
CA GLY A 108 13.85 5.41 -2.27
C GLY A 108 14.39 4.51 -1.13
N PRO A 109 15.53 3.85 -1.35
CA PRO A 109 16.12 2.90 -0.40
C PRO A 109 16.39 3.48 0.99
N GLN A 110 16.65 4.79 1.08
CA GLN A 110 16.92 5.47 2.34
C GLN A 110 15.67 5.59 3.24
N ALA A 111 14.47 5.53 2.64
CA ALA A 111 13.21 5.55 3.38
C ALA A 111 12.73 4.15 3.78
N LEU A 112 13.39 3.10 3.27
CA LEU A 112 13.04 1.70 3.54
C LEU A 112 13.87 1.17 4.71
N VAL A 113 13.25 0.34 5.53
CA VAL A 113 13.92 -0.36 6.63
C VAL A 113 14.85 -1.42 6.05
N GLN A 114 16.14 -1.35 6.40
CA GLN A 114 17.17 -2.25 5.87
C GLN A 114 16.87 -3.74 6.13
N ALA A 115 16.26 -4.07 7.28
CA ALA A 115 15.87 -5.43 7.61
C ALA A 115 14.87 -6.04 6.60
N GLY A 116 13.97 -5.21 6.06
CA GLY A 116 13.04 -5.59 4.99
C GLY A 116 13.71 -5.50 3.62
N ALA A 117 14.38 -4.39 3.30
CA ALA A 117 14.93 -4.14 1.96
C ALA A 117 16.10 -5.08 1.58
N GLY A 118 16.82 -5.64 2.56
CA GLY A 118 17.97 -6.52 2.34
C GLY A 118 17.63 -7.97 1.94
N LYS A 119 16.34 -8.32 1.84
CA LYS A 119 15.86 -9.68 1.53
C LYS A 119 14.93 -9.66 0.31
N SER A 120 14.65 -10.85 -0.22
CA SER A 120 13.66 -11.05 -1.28
C SER A 120 12.34 -11.51 -0.68
N TRP A 121 11.23 -11.07 -1.27
CA TRP A 121 9.88 -11.31 -0.77
C TRP A 121 8.94 -11.63 -1.93
N ASP A 122 7.89 -12.40 -1.64
CA ASP A 122 6.80 -12.75 -2.57
C ASP A 122 5.43 -12.18 -2.11
N ARG A 123 5.38 -11.57 -0.92
CA ARG A 123 4.18 -10.96 -0.35
C ARG A 123 4.44 -9.51 0.03
N LEU A 124 3.49 -8.65 -0.30
CA LEU A 124 3.47 -7.25 0.11
C LEU A 124 2.12 -6.95 0.76
N ARG A 125 2.14 -6.47 2.00
CA ARG A 125 0.96 -5.98 2.70
C ARG A 125 0.98 -4.47 2.74
N LEU A 126 -0.04 -3.86 2.16
CA LEU A 126 -0.27 -2.43 2.20
C LEU A 126 -1.35 -2.15 3.25
N VAL A 127 -1.05 -1.26 4.20
CA VAL A 127 -2.00 -0.82 5.22
C VAL A 127 -2.22 0.68 5.05
N CYS A 128 -3.47 1.06 4.82
CA CYS A 128 -3.92 2.43 4.65
C CYS A 128 -4.75 2.82 5.88
N SER A 129 -4.43 3.94 6.51
CA SER A 129 -5.16 4.45 7.68
C SER A 129 -5.63 5.88 7.45
N GLN A 130 -6.88 6.14 7.80
CA GLN A 130 -7.49 7.47 7.77
C GLN A 130 -8.33 7.68 9.04
N PRO A 131 -7.68 8.05 10.17
CA PRO A 131 -8.38 8.24 11.43
C PRO A 131 -9.09 9.59 11.55
N TYR A 132 -8.86 10.53 10.61
CA TYR A 132 -9.29 11.92 10.73
C TYR A 132 -10.59 12.25 10.00
N CYS A 133 -11.04 11.40 9.08
CA CYS A 133 -12.38 11.51 8.50
C CYS A 133 -13.36 10.66 9.33
N GLN A 134 -14.48 11.26 9.73
CA GLN A 134 -15.63 10.57 10.33
C GLN A 134 -16.69 10.33 9.26
#